data_AF-T0R1Z6-F1
#
_entry.id   AF-T0R1Z6-F1
#
_cell.length_a   1.000
_cell.length_b   1.000
_cell.length_c   1.000
_cell.angle_alpha   90.00
_cell.angle_beta   90.00
_cell.angle_gamma   90.00
#
_symmetry.space_group_name_H-M   'P 1'
#
loop_
_entity.id
_entity.type
_entity.pdbx_description
1 polymer ?
#
loop_
_entity_poly.entity_id
_entity_poly.type
_entity_poly.pdbx_seq_one_letter_code
_entity_poly.pdbx_strand_id
1 'polypeptide(L)'
;MNTSLIFQVQSFLILALIYLGVYKRKNRALHVKMMTSAIIWDVLLILQIELSRSAIMKASKVMTNPMLLKIHLFFAIGSVLLFVAMLITGRKFLKGNNAIRPLHKKLGWTTVVFRTMTLITSFWASWPEGTL
;
A
#
# COMPACT_ATOMS: atom_id res chain seq x y z
N MET A 1 21.48 2.35 10.07
CA MET A 1 20.58 2.70 8.94
C MET A 1 19.39 3.47 9.48
N ASN A 2 18.95 4.52 8.78
CA ASN A 2 17.77 5.29 9.17
C ASN A 2 16.50 4.43 9.00
N THR A 3 15.71 4.25 10.05
CA THR A 3 14.47 3.43 10.03
C THR A 3 13.48 3.90 8.95
N SER A 4 13.43 5.20 8.66
CA SER A 4 12.59 5.76 7.60
C SER A 4 13.00 5.24 6.21
N LEU A 5 14.30 5.15 5.94
CA LEU A 5 14.83 4.60 4.68
C LEU A 5 14.42 3.13 4.50
N ILE A 6 14.46 2.33 5.57
CA ILE A 6 14.05 0.92 5.54
C ILE A 6 12.57 0.81 5.12
N PHE A 7 11.69 1.62 5.70
CA PHE A 7 10.26 1.59 5.34
C PHE A 7 10.01 2.04 3.91
N GLN A 8 10.72 3.06 3.43
CA GLN A 8 10.62 3.53 2.04
C GLN A 8 11.06 2.45 1.05
N VAL A 9 12.19 1.79 1.30
CA VAL A 9 12.69 0.70 0.45
C VAL A 9 11.69 -0.46 0.41
N GLN A 10 11.15 -0.88 1.56
CA GLN A 10 10.11 -1.92 1.59
C GLN A 10 8.87 -1.51 0.79
N SER A 11 8.38 -0.27 0.98
CA SER A 11 7.23 0.27 0.27
C SER A 11 7.45 0.28 -1.25
N PHE A 12 8.65 0.64 -1.69
CA PHE A 12 9.05 0.60 -3.10
C PHE A 12 9.05 -0.85 -3.65
N LEU A 13 9.66 -1.79 -2.92
CA LEU A 13 9.70 -3.20 -3.32
C LEU A 13 8.31 -3.83 -3.42
N ILE A 14 7.41 -3.49 -2.49
CA ILE A 14 6.01 -3.92 -2.52
C ILE A 14 5.31 -3.37 -3.77
N LEU A 15 5.48 -2.09 -4.07
CA LEU A 15 4.90 -1.48 -5.26
C LEU A 15 5.45 -2.13 -6.55
N ALA A 16 6.75 -2.38 -6.62
CA ALA A 16 7.36 -3.11 -7.73
C ALA A 16 6.76 -4.51 -7.87
N LEU A 17 6.56 -5.24 -6.78
CA LEU A 17 5.93 -6.56 -6.79
C LEU A 17 4.48 -6.51 -7.29
N ILE A 18 3.72 -5.46 -6.92
CA ILE A 18 2.37 -5.21 -7.45
C ILE A 18 2.41 -5.00 -8.97
N TYR A 19 3.30 -4.13 -9.47
CA TYR A 19 3.43 -3.90 -10.91
C TYR A 19 3.80 -5.17 -11.66
N LEU A 20 4.74 -5.97 -11.13
CA LEU A 20 5.11 -7.26 -11.71
C LEU A 20 3.94 -8.26 -11.68
N GLY A 21 3.16 -8.29 -10.59
CA GLY A 21 1.95 -9.10 -10.48
C GLY A 21 0.91 -8.71 -11.53
N VAL A 22 0.68 -7.41 -11.74
CA VAL A 22 -0.22 -6.90 -12.78
C VAL A 22 0.30 -7.21 -14.19
N TYR A 23 1.60 -7.09 -14.43
CA TYR A 23 2.23 -7.44 -15.71
C TYR A 23 2.01 -8.92 -16.04
N LYS A 24 2.18 -9.81 -15.06
CA LYS A 24 1.99 -11.26 -15.20
C LYS A 24 0.53 -11.71 -15.11
N ARG A 25 -0.46 -10.81 -15.19
CA ARG A 25 -1.92 -11.11 -15.13
C ARG A 25 -2.42 -12.22 -16.08
N LYS A 26 -1.73 -12.48 -17.20
CA LYS A 26 -2.06 -13.58 -18.11
C LYS A 26 -1.81 -14.95 -17.47
N ASN A 27 -0.76 -15.09 -16.66
CA ASN A 27 -0.50 -16.26 -15.85
C ASN A 27 -1.19 -16.08 -14.49
N ARG A 28 -2.42 -16.60 -14.37
CA ARG A 28 -3.26 -16.41 -13.18
C ARG A 28 -2.61 -16.92 -11.91
N ALA A 29 -1.96 -18.08 -11.94
CA ALA A 29 -1.32 -18.66 -10.77
C ALA A 29 -0.19 -17.76 -10.25
N LEU A 30 0.66 -17.26 -11.15
CA LEU A 30 1.74 -16.35 -10.79
C LEU A 30 1.21 -15.00 -10.30
N HIS A 31 0.22 -14.44 -11.00
CA HIS A 31 -0.46 -13.20 -10.61
C HIS A 31 -0.99 -13.27 -9.17
N VAL A 32 -1.75 -14.33 -8.85
CA VAL A 32 -2.34 -14.49 -7.51
C VAL A 32 -1.25 -14.61 -6.44
N LYS A 33 -0.21 -15.42 -6.69
CA LYS A 33 0.92 -15.57 -5.74
C LYS A 33 1.58 -14.22 -5.47
N MET A 34 2.00 -13.50 -6.52
CA MET A 34 2.68 -12.21 -6.39
C MET A 34 1.82 -11.15 -5.70
N MET A 35 0.55 -11.03 -6.11
CA MET A 35 -0.37 -10.04 -5.53
C MET A 35 -0.67 -10.34 -4.06
N THR A 36 -0.89 -11.62 -3.71
CA THR A 36 -1.15 -11.99 -2.31
C THR A 36 0.07 -11.74 -1.43
N SER A 37 1.28 -12.10 -1.91
CA SER A 37 2.53 -11.78 -1.22
C SER A 37 2.72 -10.29 -1.02
N ALA A 38 2.46 -9.47 -2.04
CA ALA A 38 2.57 -8.02 -1.93
C ALA A 38 1.59 -7.43 -0.90
N ILE A 39 0.33 -7.90 -0.90
CA ILE A 39 -0.70 -7.45 0.05
C ILE A 39 -0.32 -7.81 1.48
N ILE A 40 0.12 -9.05 1.72
CA ILE A 40 0.55 -9.49 3.06
C ILE A 40 1.73 -8.65 3.53
N TRP A 41 2.73 -8.44 2.68
CA TRP A 41 3.89 -7.63 3.03
C TRP A 41 3.50 -6.17 3.29
N ASP A 42 2.57 -5.60 2.52
CA ASP A 42 2.09 -4.24 2.76
C ASP A 42 1.41 -4.08 4.13
N VAL A 43 0.57 -5.05 4.52
CA VAL A 43 -0.08 -5.04 5.83
C VAL A 43 0.97 -5.15 6.94
N LEU A 44 1.97 -6.02 6.79
CA LEU A 44 3.07 -6.16 7.75
C LEU A 44 3.89 -4.86 7.87
N LEU A 45 4.16 -4.19 6.74
CA LEU A 45 4.87 -2.92 6.74
C LEU A 45 4.08 -1.84 7.48
N ILE A 46 2.77 -1.74 7.26
CA ILE A 46 1.92 -0.77 7.96
C ILE A 46 1.92 -1.05 9.47
N LEU A 47 1.79 -2.30 9.89
CA LEU A 47 1.89 -2.69 11.30
C LEU A 47 3.25 -2.32 11.90
N GLN A 48 4.34 -2.57 11.17
CA GLN A 48 5.70 -2.21 11.60
C GLN A 48 5.85 -0.70 11.80
N ILE A 49 5.29 0.11 10.89
CA ILE A 49 5.29 1.58 10.99
C ILE A 49 4.50 2.04 12.21
N GLU A 50 3.29 1.52 12.42
CA GLU A 50 2.41 1.94 13.52
C GLU A 50 3.01 1.62 14.90
N LEU A 51 3.59 0.43 15.05
CA LEU A 51 4.31 0.04 16.28
C LEU A 51 5.50 0.97 16.55
N SER A 52 6.26 1.31 15.50
CA SER A 52 7.42 2.21 15.61
C SER A 52 6.98 3.64 15.97
N ARG A 53 5.92 4.15 15.33
CA ARG A 53 5.37 5.48 15.59
C ARG A 53 4.84 5.60 17.01
N SER A 54 4.12 4.58 17.48
CA SER A 54 3.61 4.51 18.85
C SER A 54 4.72 4.57 19.90
N ALA A 55 5.87 3.92 19.65
CA ALA A 55 7.03 3.99 20.53
C ALA A 55 7.67 5.40 20.52
N ILE A 56 7.85 6.00 19.34
CA ILE A 56 8.46 7.34 19.18
C ILE A 56 7.60 8.42 19.83
N MET A 57 6.28 8.41 19.62
CA MET A 57 5.37 9.41 20.19
C MET A 57 5.32 9.37 21.72
N LYS A 58 5.48 8.19 22.33
CA LYS A 58 5.59 8.06 23.79
C LYS A 58 6.90 8.63 24.33
N ALA A 59 7.96 8.63 23.52
CA ALA A 59 9.29 9.08 23.90
C ALA A 59 9.62 10.53 23.51
N SER A 60 8.86 11.15 22.57
CA SER A 60 9.23 12.45 22.00
C SER A 60 8.05 13.25 21.43
N LYS A 61 8.11 14.58 21.54
CA LYS A 61 7.21 15.53 20.84
C LYS A 61 7.74 15.78 19.43
N VAL A 62 7.43 14.89 18.48
CA VAL A 62 7.79 15.10 17.06
C VAL A 62 6.80 16.08 16.44
N MET A 63 7.30 17.20 15.89
CA MET A 63 6.52 18.09 15.03
C MET A 63 6.41 17.45 13.64
N THR A 64 5.20 17.07 13.26
CA THR A 64 4.88 16.55 11.91
C THR A 64 3.85 17.46 11.27
N ASN A 65 3.94 17.68 9.96
CA ASN A 65 2.90 18.39 9.23
C ASN A 65 1.59 17.55 9.22
N PRO A 66 0.54 17.98 9.95
CA PRO A 66 -0.69 17.22 10.09
C PRO A 66 -1.48 17.14 8.77
N MET A 67 -1.30 18.08 7.84
CA MET A 67 -1.96 18.03 6.53
C MET A 67 -1.35 16.94 5.64
N LEU A 68 -0.01 16.93 5.49
CA LEU A 68 0.68 15.93 4.67
C LEU A 68 0.48 14.51 5.23
N LEU A 69 0.50 14.37 6.56
CA LEU A 69 0.21 13.10 7.22
C LEU A 69 -1.22 12.61 6.93
N LYS A 70 -2.23 13.50 6.97
CA LYS A 70 -3.62 13.14 6.64
C LYS A 70 -3.77 12.67 5.20
N ILE A 71 -3.11 13.35 4.26
CA ILE A 71 -3.14 12.99 2.84
C ILE A 71 -2.52 11.61 2.63
N HIS A 72 -1.36 11.35 3.22
CA HIS A 72 -0.72 10.03 3.15
C HIS A 72 -1.62 8.95 3.75
N LEU A 73 -2.21 9.21 4.92
CA LEU A 73 -3.08 8.26 5.61
C LEU A 73 -4.34 7.95 4.80
N PHE A 74 -4.91 8.94 4.10
CA PHE A 74 -6.04 8.74 3.19
C PHE A 74 -5.70 7.72 2.10
N PHE A 75 -4.56 7.86 1.42
CA PHE A 75 -4.14 6.90 0.40
C PHE A 75 -3.78 5.53 1.00
N ALA A 76 -3.09 5.50 2.14
CA ALA A 76 -2.70 4.26 2.81
C ALA A 76 -3.91 3.42 3.25
N ILE A 77 -4.86 4.03 3.96
CA ILE A 77 -6.10 3.36 4.38
C ILE A 77 -6.92 2.96 3.15
N GLY A 78 -7.01 3.85 2.15
CA GLY A 78 -7.68 3.55 0.89
C GLY A 78 -7.08 2.33 0.18
N SER A 79 -5.75 2.20 0.14
CA SER A 79 -5.06 1.02 -0.41
C SER A 79 -5.47 -0.26 0.33
N VAL A 80 -5.49 -0.25 1.66
CA VAL A 80 -5.87 -1.42 2.47
C VAL A 80 -7.32 -1.84 2.20
N LEU A 81 -8.25 -0.89 2.17
CA LEU A 81 -9.66 -1.16 1.85
C LEU A 81 -9.81 -1.73 0.43
N LEU A 82 -9.07 -1.18 -0.53
CA LEU A 82 -9.04 -1.69 -1.91
C LEU A 82 -8.43 -3.09 -1.98
N PHE A 83 -7.42 -3.42 -1.17
CA PHE A 83 -6.90 -4.79 -1.09
C PHE A 83 -7.95 -5.79 -0.61
N VAL A 84 -8.75 -5.44 0.40
CA VAL A 84 -9.88 -6.28 0.84
C VAL A 84 -10.84 -6.52 -0.33
N ALA A 85 -11.22 -5.47 -1.06
CA ALA A 85 -12.08 -5.60 -2.24
C ALA A 85 -11.43 -6.45 -3.36
N MET A 86 -10.13 -6.32 -3.58
CA MET A 86 -9.36 -7.10 -4.55
C MET A 86 -9.27 -8.58 -4.18
N LEU A 87 -9.11 -8.91 -2.90
CA LEU A 87 -9.13 -10.29 -2.41
C LEU A 87 -10.52 -10.92 -2.57
N ILE A 88 -11.59 -10.19 -2.25
CA ILE A 88 -12.97 -10.67 -2.42
C ILE A 88 -13.28 -10.91 -3.90
N THR A 89 -13.03 -9.91 -4.76
CA THR A 89 -13.30 -10.02 -6.20
C THR A 89 -12.39 -11.02 -6.89
N GLY A 90 -11.12 -11.10 -6.49
CA GLY A 90 -10.17 -12.11 -6.97
C GLY A 90 -10.62 -13.53 -6.63
N ARG A 91 -11.06 -13.79 -5.40
CA ARG A 91 -11.63 -15.10 -5.00
C ARG A 91 -12.88 -15.44 -5.80
N LYS A 92 -13.79 -14.49 -6.01
CA LYS A 92 -14.99 -14.70 -6.86
C LYS A 92 -14.58 -15.05 -8.30
N PHE A 93 -13.57 -14.37 -8.85
CA PHE A 93 -13.09 -14.63 -10.20
C PHE A 93 -12.42 -16.01 -10.33
N LEU A 94 -11.64 -16.42 -9.32
CA LEU A 94 -11.02 -17.75 -9.27
C LEU A 94 -12.04 -18.88 -9.16
N LYS A 95 -13.20 -18.63 -8.54
CA LYS A 95 -14.33 -19.57 -8.50
C LYS A 95 -15.09 -19.69 -9.83
N GLY A 96 -14.62 -19.03 -10.90
CA GLY A 96 -15.22 -19.11 -12.23
C GLY A 96 -16.30 -18.06 -12.53
N ASN A 97 -16.59 -17.13 -11.61
CA ASN A 97 -17.53 -16.04 -11.88
C ASN A 97 -16.88 -14.98 -12.79
N ASN A 98 -16.99 -15.18 -14.10
CA ASN A 98 -16.39 -14.27 -15.10
C ASN A 98 -17.04 -12.87 -15.13
N ALA A 99 -18.26 -12.72 -14.64
CA ALA A 99 -18.95 -11.42 -14.60
C ALA A 99 -18.27 -10.41 -13.66
N ILE A 100 -17.48 -10.87 -12.68
CA ILE A 100 -16.74 -9.99 -11.75
C ILE A 100 -15.47 -9.39 -12.37
N ARG A 101 -15.00 -9.92 -13.51
CA ARG A 101 -13.74 -9.52 -14.16
C ARG A 101 -13.63 -8.01 -14.44
N PRO A 102 -14.63 -7.32 -15.03
CA PRO A 102 -14.53 -5.88 -15.27
C PRO A 102 -14.39 -5.08 -13.97
N LEU A 103 -15.14 -5.45 -12.93
CA LEU A 103 -15.04 -4.82 -11.61
C LEU A 103 -13.65 -5.05 -11.00
N HIS A 104 -13.15 -6.28 -11.02
CA HIS A 104 -11.82 -6.62 -10.51
C HIS A 104 -10.73 -5.84 -11.25
N LYS A 105 -10.85 -5.64 -12.58
CA LYS A 105 -9.90 -4.84 -13.36
C LYS A 105 -9.96 -3.37 -12.99
N LYS A 106 -11.16 -2.79 -12.81
CA LYS A 106 -11.34 -1.39 -12.40
C LYS A 106 -10.74 -1.17 -11.01
N LEU A 107 -11.11 -2.02 -10.04
CA LEU A 107 -10.57 -1.99 -8.68
C LEU A 107 -9.05 -2.14 -8.70
N GLY A 108 -8.50 -3.07 -9.50
CA GLY A 108 -7.06 -3.29 -9.57
C GLY A 108 -6.28 -2.06 -10.05
N TRP A 109 -6.78 -1.34 -11.04
CA TRP A 109 -6.16 -0.07 -11.45
C TRP A 109 -6.29 1.01 -10.38
N THR A 110 -7.45 1.13 -9.73
CA THR A 110 -7.62 2.05 -8.59
C THR A 110 -6.65 1.72 -7.47
N THR A 111 -6.45 0.44 -7.13
CA THR A 111 -5.49 -0.03 -6.12
C THR A 111 -4.07 0.38 -6.47
N VAL A 112 -3.65 0.18 -7.72
CA VAL A 112 -2.31 0.58 -8.17
C VAL A 112 -2.12 2.08 -8.01
N VAL A 113 -3.08 2.90 -8.45
CA VAL A 113 -3.00 4.36 -8.29
C VAL A 113 -2.89 4.76 -6.83
N PHE A 114 -3.76 4.23 -5.96
CA PHE A 114 -3.71 4.52 -4.53
C PHE A 114 -2.36 4.11 -3.94
N ARG A 115 -1.85 2.92 -4.28
CA ARG A 115 -0.59 2.43 -3.70
C ARG A 115 0.63 3.23 -4.18
N THR A 116 0.62 3.67 -5.43
CA THR A 116 1.63 4.59 -5.97
C THR A 116 1.57 5.93 -5.25
N MET A 117 0.38 6.49 -5.05
CA MET A 117 0.20 7.73 -4.29
C MET A 117 0.62 7.59 -2.82
N THR A 118 0.38 6.43 -2.18
CA THR A 118 0.87 6.12 -0.83
C THR A 118 2.40 6.17 -0.77
N LEU A 119 3.10 5.59 -1.76
CA LEU A 119 4.57 5.66 -1.82
C LEU A 119 5.04 7.10 -2.01
N ILE A 120 4.47 7.82 -2.98
CA ILE A 120 4.80 9.22 -3.27
C ILE A 120 4.63 10.04 -1.98
N THR A 121 3.41 10.12 -1.45
CA THR A 121 3.11 10.93 -0.26
C THR A 121 3.94 10.56 0.98
N SER A 122 4.47 9.33 1.08
CA SER A 122 5.33 8.91 2.20
C SER A 122 6.64 9.70 2.32
N PHE A 123 7.17 10.24 1.22
CA PHE A 123 8.40 11.06 1.25
C PHE A 123 8.18 12.41 1.96
N TRP A 124 6.95 12.92 1.95
CA TRP A 124 6.59 14.21 2.52
C TRP A 124 5.78 14.10 3.82
N ALA A 125 5.28 12.91 4.16
CA ALA A 125 4.46 12.68 5.35
C ALA A 125 5.16 13.03 6.67
N SER A 126 6.50 13.01 6.70
CA SER A 126 7.32 13.38 7.86
C SER A 126 8.02 14.74 7.70
N TRP A 127 7.63 15.56 6.73
CA TRP A 127 8.26 16.86 6.48
C TRP A 127 7.84 17.89 7.57
N PRO A 128 8.77 18.69 8.12
CA PRO A 128 8.47 19.71 9.13
C PRO A 128 7.64 20.87 8.57
N GLU A 129 6.64 21.37 9.32
CA GLU A 129 5.96 22.63 8.98
C GLU A 129 6.91 23.84 9.07
N GLY A 130 6.78 24.80 8.15
CA GLY A 130 7.49 26.09 8.20
C GLY A 130 8.87 26.14 7.56
N THR A 131 9.18 25.23 6.61
CA THR A 131 10.46 25.16 5.88
C THR A 131 10.36 25.57 4.40
N LEU A 132 9.39 26.43 4.07
CA LEU A 132 9.30 27.13 2.78
C LEU A 132 9.33 28.64 3.02
#